data_AF-A0A2G6N3Y4-F1
#
_entry.id   AF-A0A2G6N3Y4-F1
#
_cell.length_a   1.000
_cell.length_b   1.000
_cell.length_c   1.000
_cell.angle_alpha   90.00
_cell.angle_beta   90.00
_cell.angle_gamma   90.00
#
_symmetry.space_group_name_H-M   'P 1'
#
loop_
_entity.id
_entity.type
_entity.pdbx_description
1 polymer ?
#
loop_
_entity_poly.entity_id
_entity_poly.type
_entity_poly.pdbx_seq_one_letter_code
_entity_poly.pdbx_strand_id
1 'polypeptide(L)'
;MNSPSSNITAKTGGEIWVFGDLRSRQLLDSSFQVLAKAAGLAGEIGDRLVLFLLTNGPPEPLTSSQGDACTMDGTVDDEAFARGANEVRYFENDRFETPTPHLCADALSPIIKEKAPRLVLFPLTDFGRELAARVSASAGSGLIADCVELAVGKDGSIVGLCPAWGGKIMSEITFAPGWGTGFATVQPHGAKSRLNTSGKGSVVREIVDTVPTNDSIRRVSTQSARPAEDDLESARTVVVGGAGLGSVENFGKARQLARALAGQVGATRPPVLNHWVAENRLIGQTGKTVRPKLLITIGTSGAVQYTAGITDAGTIVAIDRDPSAPIFQLADIGVVAEVSTFLPLLIARTRQAVMRQLADDACSEGLDTSRKTGFGEKLKILRETQGWSREHLAKITGQTPEFIASVESGDFSPPVAFILRLSQAYQVDPDTFLRDEERSRIRNQRTEAYVKRTGNNAYQSLTSGAENDHLRAFMVTIEPHQDHKPVAYKHEGEEFIFVMEGELEVTLGNKPQVLKKEDSIHFHSNTPHKLKSLSSEITRCLVLLYTI
;
A
#
# COMPACT_ATOMS: atom_id res chain seq x y z
N MET A 1 -6.64 -48.79 57.53
CA MET A 1 -5.94 -48.53 56.25
C MET A 1 -6.76 -47.50 55.52
N ASN A 2 -6.29 -46.25 55.52
CA ASN A 2 -7.03 -45.09 55.04
C ASN A 2 -6.99 -45.04 53.51
N SER A 3 -8.17 -45.02 52.90
CA SER A 3 -8.39 -44.62 51.51
C SER A 3 -8.26 -43.09 51.42
N PRO A 4 -7.50 -42.53 50.46
CA PRO A 4 -7.65 -41.13 50.11
C PRO A 4 -8.68 -41.04 48.98
N SER A 5 -9.90 -40.69 49.36
CA SER A 5 -10.89 -40.09 48.48
C SER A 5 -10.43 -38.69 48.08
N SER A 6 -9.90 -38.53 46.85
CA SER A 6 -9.71 -37.21 46.24
C SER A 6 -10.98 -36.86 45.46
N ASN A 7 -11.68 -35.84 45.97
CA ASN A 7 -12.74 -35.15 45.26
C ASN A 7 -12.16 -34.51 44.00
N ILE A 8 -12.33 -35.18 42.86
CA ILE A 8 -12.21 -34.54 41.54
C ILE A 8 -13.51 -33.77 41.36
N THR A 9 -13.49 -32.48 41.71
CA THR A 9 -14.50 -31.53 41.28
C THR A 9 -14.53 -31.56 39.76
N ALA A 10 -15.67 -31.95 39.19
CA ALA A 10 -15.92 -31.95 37.76
C ALA A 10 -15.68 -30.54 37.19
N LYS A 11 -14.57 -30.33 36.48
CA LYS A 11 -14.37 -29.15 35.62
C LYS A 11 -15.38 -29.25 34.49
N THR A 12 -16.48 -28.52 34.60
CA THR A 12 -17.49 -28.38 33.57
C THR A 12 -16.95 -27.48 32.43
N GLY A 13 -16.55 -28.11 31.31
CA GLY A 13 -16.16 -27.47 30.04
C GLY A 13 -14.69 -27.67 29.65
N GLY A 14 -14.41 -28.06 28.41
CA GLY A 14 -13.04 -28.09 27.86
C GLY A 14 -12.55 -26.70 27.45
N GLU A 15 -11.25 -26.55 27.16
CA GLU A 15 -10.66 -25.30 26.68
C GLU A 15 -10.07 -25.47 25.27
N ILE A 16 -10.29 -24.49 24.40
CA ILE A 16 -9.59 -24.33 23.11
C ILE A 16 -8.64 -23.15 23.26
N TRP A 17 -7.34 -23.40 23.08
CA TRP A 17 -6.29 -22.41 23.23
C TRP A 17 -5.83 -21.92 21.87
N VAL A 18 -5.60 -20.61 21.73
CA VAL A 18 -5.05 -19.98 20.53
C VAL A 18 -3.78 -19.22 20.91
N PHE A 19 -2.69 -19.47 20.20
CA PHE A 19 -1.42 -18.77 20.41
C PHE A 19 -1.49 -17.33 19.89
N GLY A 20 -1.26 -16.37 20.77
CA GLY A 20 -1.08 -14.96 20.45
C GLY A 20 0.39 -14.61 20.25
N ASP A 21 0.74 -14.07 19.08
CA ASP A 21 2.11 -13.75 18.73
C ASP A 21 2.39 -12.24 18.88
N LEU A 22 3.04 -11.87 19.99
CA LEU A 22 3.33 -10.48 20.37
C LEU A 22 4.54 -9.86 19.65
N ARG A 23 5.23 -10.60 18.76
CA ARG A 23 6.48 -10.11 18.14
C ARG A 23 6.27 -8.96 17.16
N SER A 24 5.09 -8.85 16.57
CA SER A 24 4.68 -7.69 15.76
C SER A 24 3.17 -7.58 15.67
N ARG A 25 2.66 -6.40 15.31
CA ARG A 25 1.21 -6.21 15.13
C ARG A 25 0.62 -7.16 14.07
N GLN A 26 1.29 -7.33 12.94
CA GLN A 26 0.85 -8.22 11.86
C GLN A 26 0.72 -9.68 12.31
N LEU A 27 1.66 -10.15 13.15
CA LEU A 27 1.62 -11.50 13.70
C LEU A 27 0.47 -11.65 14.71
N LEU A 28 0.24 -10.65 15.55
CA LEU A 28 -0.90 -10.64 16.47
C LEU A 28 -2.24 -10.60 15.71
N ASP A 29 -2.34 -9.83 14.62
CA ASP A 29 -3.52 -9.82 13.76
C ASP A 29 -3.79 -11.20 13.17
N SER A 30 -2.74 -11.95 12.81
CA SER A 30 -2.86 -13.34 12.38
C SER A 30 -3.42 -14.25 13.49
N SER A 31 -2.94 -14.09 14.73
CA SER A 31 -3.50 -14.76 15.90
C SER A 31 -4.98 -14.44 16.11
N PHE A 32 -5.37 -13.17 15.96
CA PHE A 32 -6.74 -12.74 16.10
C PHE A 32 -7.67 -13.29 15.02
N GLN A 33 -7.19 -13.49 13.79
CA GLN A 33 -7.98 -14.13 12.76
C GLN A 33 -8.22 -15.62 13.07
N VAL A 34 -7.21 -16.33 13.58
CA VAL A 34 -7.39 -17.71 14.06
C VAL A 34 -8.31 -17.78 15.27
N LEU A 35 -8.20 -16.84 16.20
CA LEU A 35 -9.10 -16.71 17.35
C LEU A 35 -10.56 -16.58 16.89
N ALA A 36 -10.82 -15.73 15.89
CA ALA A 36 -12.15 -15.56 15.32
C ALA A 36 -12.69 -16.84 14.66
N LYS A 37 -11.83 -17.64 13.99
CA LYS A 37 -12.21 -18.97 13.47
C LYS A 37 -12.57 -19.94 14.60
N ALA A 38 -11.75 -19.94 15.64
CA ALA A 38 -11.92 -20.83 16.79
C ALA A 38 -13.18 -20.51 17.62
N ALA A 39 -13.68 -19.27 17.57
CA ALA A 39 -14.90 -18.87 18.28
C ALA A 39 -16.14 -19.64 17.81
N GLY A 40 -16.28 -19.91 16.50
CA GLY A 40 -17.37 -20.73 15.97
C GLY A 40 -17.29 -22.17 16.49
N LEU A 41 -16.11 -22.78 16.36
CA LEU A 41 -15.81 -24.13 16.85
C LEU A 41 -16.06 -24.27 18.37
N ALA A 42 -15.58 -23.31 19.16
CA ALA A 42 -15.76 -23.29 20.60
C ALA A 42 -17.25 -23.21 20.99
N GLY A 43 -18.02 -22.37 20.27
CA GLY A 43 -19.46 -22.25 20.47
C GLY A 43 -20.24 -23.52 20.15
N GLU A 44 -19.87 -24.24 19.07
CA GLU A 44 -20.51 -25.51 18.69
C GLU A 44 -20.19 -26.65 19.67
N ILE A 45 -18.96 -26.73 20.17
CA ILE A 45 -18.51 -27.76 21.11
C ILE A 45 -18.96 -27.44 22.56
N GLY A 46 -19.16 -26.16 22.88
CA GLY A 46 -19.43 -25.69 24.24
C GLY A 46 -18.16 -25.56 25.10
N ASP A 47 -17.00 -25.41 24.48
CA ASP A 47 -15.71 -25.23 25.15
C ASP A 47 -15.38 -23.73 25.31
N ARG A 48 -14.55 -23.39 26.31
CA ARG A 48 -14.06 -22.01 26.51
C ARG A 48 -12.92 -21.70 25.54
N LEU A 49 -12.99 -20.54 24.89
CA LEU A 49 -11.93 -20.03 24.03
C LEU A 49 -10.93 -19.18 24.84
N VAL A 50 -9.66 -19.55 24.77
CA VAL A 50 -8.57 -18.89 25.49
C VAL A 50 -7.53 -18.39 24.48
N LEU A 51 -7.21 -17.09 24.51
CA LEU A 51 -6.01 -16.57 23.86
C LEU A 51 -4.86 -16.68 24.86
N PHE A 52 -3.78 -17.39 24.52
CA PHE A 52 -2.60 -17.45 25.38
C PHE A 52 -1.40 -16.74 24.78
N LEU A 53 -0.63 -16.07 25.63
CA LEU A 53 0.47 -15.17 25.26
C LEU A 53 1.72 -15.53 26.05
N LEU A 54 2.89 -15.52 25.40
CA LEU A 54 4.19 -15.61 26.06
C LEU A 54 4.81 -14.21 26.13
N THR A 55 5.23 -13.75 27.29
CA THR A 55 5.72 -12.38 27.48
C THR A 55 6.75 -12.28 28.61
N ASN A 56 7.61 -11.25 28.57
CA ASN A 56 8.54 -10.92 29.67
C ASN A 56 7.96 -9.89 30.66
N GLY A 57 6.68 -9.54 30.53
CA GLY A 57 5.98 -8.60 31.40
C GLY A 57 4.60 -8.21 30.86
N PRO A 58 3.90 -7.24 31.47
CA PRO A 58 2.69 -6.68 30.88
C PRO A 58 2.99 -6.20 29.44
N PRO A 59 2.18 -6.58 28.43
CA PRO A 59 2.41 -6.10 27.07
C PRO A 59 2.31 -4.58 27.06
N GLU A 60 3.34 -3.91 26.51
CA GLU A 60 3.22 -2.48 26.20
C GLU A 60 2.08 -2.27 25.19
N PRO A 61 1.40 -1.10 25.22
CA PRO A 61 0.43 -0.77 24.18
C PRO A 61 1.11 -0.88 22.82
N LEU A 62 0.57 -1.73 21.94
CA LEU A 62 1.07 -1.90 20.59
C LEU A 62 0.80 -0.59 19.83
N THR A 63 1.74 0.35 19.91
CA THR A 63 1.67 1.59 19.16
C THR A 63 1.72 1.23 17.68
N SER A 64 0.67 1.64 16.95
CA SER A 64 0.64 1.58 15.50
C SER A 64 1.92 2.24 14.98
N SER A 65 2.69 1.52 14.15
CA SER A 65 3.68 2.17 13.29
C SER A 65 2.98 3.33 12.58
N GLN A 66 3.54 4.54 12.69
CA GLN A 66 2.99 5.77 12.13
C GLN A 66 2.56 5.54 10.67
N GLY A 67 1.25 5.60 10.38
CA GLY A 67 0.78 5.47 8.99
C GLY A 67 -0.71 5.26 8.74
N ASP A 68 -1.47 4.59 9.62
CA ASP A 68 -2.87 4.26 9.33
C ASP A 68 -3.86 5.06 10.18
N ALA A 69 -4.72 5.84 9.50
CA ALA A 69 -5.71 6.75 10.07
C ALA A 69 -6.96 6.06 10.69
N CYS A 70 -6.77 4.91 11.33
CA CYS A 70 -7.79 4.24 12.14
C CYS A 70 -7.13 3.69 13.41
N THR A 71 -6.83 4.58 14.36
CA THR A 71 -6.49 4.20 15.74
C THR A 71 -7.68 3.49 16.37
N MET A 72 -7.60 2.18 16.52
CA MET A 72 -8.45 1.47 17.48
C MET A 72 -7.69 1.47 18.81
N ASP A 73 -8.10 2.36 19.72
CA ASP A 73 -7.59 2.50 21.09
C ASP A 73 -7.98 1.30 21.98
N GLY A 74 -7.44 0.11 21.72
CA GLY A 74 -7.74 -1.10 22.48
C GLY A 74 -6.50 -1.84 22.97
N THR A 75 -6.58 -2.44 24.16
CA THR A 75 -5.54 -3.38 24.63
C THR A 75 -5.63 -4.72 23.87
N VAL A 76 -4.58 -5.55 23.95
CA VAL A 76 -4.61 -6.93 23.41
C VAL A 76 -5.82 -7.70 23.98
N ASP A 77 -6.16 -7.43 25.24
CA ASP A 77 -7.27 -8.08 25.95
C ASP A 77 -8.62 -7.68 25.33
N ASP A 78 -8.86 -6.38 25.14
CA ASP A 78 -10.09 -5.87 24.54
C ASP A 78 -10.31 -6.43 23.14
N GLU A 79 -9.23 -6.48 22.35
CA GLU A 79 -9.24 -7.03 21.01
C GLU A 79 -9.50 -8.53 20.96
N ALA A 80 -8.99 -9.29 21.93
CA ALA A 80 -9.26 -10.71 22.07
C ALA A 80 -10.73 -10.97 22.44
N PHE A 81 -11.26 -10.22 23.41
CA PHE A 81 -12.65 -10.33 23.86
C PHE A 81 -13.63 -9.92 22.76
N ALA A 82 -13.32 -8.87 22.00
CA ALA A 82 -14.11 -8.46 20.84
C ALA A 82 -14.20 -9.54 19.76
N ARG A 83 -13.25 -10.49 19.74
CA ARG A 83 -13.17 -11.61 18.79
C ARG A 83 -13.62 -12.94 19.39
N GLY A 84 -14.22 -12.90 20.59
CA GLY A 84 -14.89 -14.06 21.20
C GLY A 84 -14.07 -14.84 22.22
N ALA A 85 -12.86 -14.39 22.58
CA ALA A 85 -12.14 -15.01 23.69
C ALA A 85 -12.94 -14.90 24.99
N ASN A 86 -13.03 -16.00 25.74
CA ASN A 86 -13.55 -16.00 27.10
C ASN A 86 -12.47 -15.62 28.11
N GLU A 87 -11.21 -15.87 27.77
CA GLU A 87 -10.06 -15.62 28.64
C GLU A 87 -8.81 -15.24 27.83
N VAL A 88 -8.02 -14.32 28.38
CA VAL A 88 -6.64 -14.05 27.93
C VAL A 88 -5.68 -14.51 29.01
N ARG A 89 -4.77 -15.42 28.67
CA ARG A 89 -3.84 -16.05 29.60
C ARG A 89 -2.40 -15.69 29.24
N TYR A 90 -1.73 -14.98 30.14
CA TYR A 90 -0.32 -14.60 30.01
C TYR A 90 0.57 -15.59 30.75
N PHE A 91 1.58 -16.09 30.05
CA PHE A 91 2.68 -16.85 30.62
C PHE A 91 3.92 -15.97 30.64
N GLU A 92 4.34 -15.57 31.83
CA GLU A 92 5.36 -14.55 32.05
C GLU A 92 6.72 -15.18 32.38
N ASN A 93 7.75 -14.83 31.61
CA ASN A 93 9.16 -15.16 31.90
C ASN A 93 10.10 -14.21 31.13
N ASP A 94 11.15 -13.72 31.78
CA ASP A 94 12.14 -12.80 31.18
C ASP A 94 12.71 -13.28 29.84
N ARG A 95 12.86 -14.60 29.66
CA ARG A 95 13.42 -15.19 28.44
C ARG A 95 12.52 -15.02 27.21
N PHE A 96 11.25 -14.71 27.39
CA PHE A 96 10.33 -14.44 26.28
C PHE A 96 10.53 -13.06 25.64
N GLU A 97 11.46 -12.23 26.13
CA GLU A 97 11.88 -11.01 25.43
C GLU A 97 12.37 -11.30 24.00
N THR A 98 13.03 -12.45 23.81
CA THR A 98 13.57 -12.83 22.50
C THR A 98 13.14 -14.25 22.14
N PRO A 99 11.84 -14.43 21.84
CA PRO A 99 11.24 -15.75 21.77
C PRO A 99 11.75 -16.54 20.57
N THR A 100 12.18 -17.77 20.81
CA THR A 100 12.54 -18.75 19.78
C THR A 100 11.56 -19.94 19.84
N PRO A 101 11.28 -20.62 18.72
CA PRO A 101 10.34 -21.74 18.73
C PRO A 101 10.72 -22.85 19.71
N HIS A 102 12.02 -23.14 19.88
CA HIS A 102 12.48 -24.15 20.83
C HIS A 102 12.27 -23.74 22.28
N LEU A 103 12.63 -22.50 22.66
CA LEU A 103 12.45 -21.97 24.01
C LEU A 103 10.97 -21.97 24.40
N CYS A 104 10.13 -21.45 23.50
CA CYS A 104 8.69 -21.42 23.69
C CYS A 104 8.10 -22.83 23.78
N ALA A 105 8.60 -23.78 22.98
CA ALA A 105 8.11 -25.16 23.04
C ALA A 105 8.46 -25.84 24.37
N ASP A 106 9.70 -25.68 24.83
CA ASP A 106 10.18 -26.26 26.09
C ASP A 106 9.41 -25.70 27.29
N ALA A 107 9.05 -24.42 27.28
CA ALA A 107 8.23 -23.79 28.31
C ALA A 107 6.76 -24.23 28.26
N LEU A 108 6.16 -24.30 27.06
CA LEU A 108 4.73 -24.60 26.89
C LEU A 108 4.38 -26.07 27.09
N SER A 109 5.29 -26.99 26.76
CA SER A 109 5.06 -28.43 26.83
C SER A 109 4.57 -28.92 28.20
N PRO A 110 5.23 -28.61 29.34
CA PRO A 110 4.74 -29.03 30.66
C PRO A 110 3.40 -28.39 31.02
N ILE A 111 3.21 -27.12 30.66
CA ILE A 111 1.98 -26.36 30.95
C ILE A 111 0.77 -26.99 30.25
N ILE A 112 0.92 -27.32 28.97
CA ILE A 112 -0.17 -27.94 28.18
C ILE A 112 -0.46 -29.35 28.69
N LYS A 113 0.56 -30.11 29.10
CA LYS A 113 0.36 -31.44 29.73
C LYS A 113 -0.41 -31.35 31.05
N GLU A 114 -0.13 -30.33 31.86
CA GLU A 114 -0.80 -30.12 33.15
C GLU A 114 -2.24 -29.63 32.98
N LYS A 115 -2.44 -28.61 32.14
CA LYS A 115 -3.75 -27.95 31.98
C LYS A 115 -4.68 -28.73 31.05
N ALA A 116 -4.11 -29.58 30.18
CA ALA A 116 -4.80 -30.47 29.26
C ALA A 116 -5.96 -29.83 28.47
N PRO A 117 -5.72 -28.72 27.73
CA PRO A 117 -6.75 -28.17 26.84
C PRO A 117 -7.15 -29.20 25.78
N ARG A 118 -8.38 -29.10 25.27
CA ARG A 118 -8.85 -30.01 24.21
C ARG A 118 -8.07 -29.80 22.92
N LEU A 119 -7.83 -28.53 22.57
CA LEU A 119 -7.21 -28.14 21.30
C LEU A 119 -6.30 -26.93 21.51
N VAL A 120 -5.12 -26.95 20.90
CA VAL A 120 -4.19 -25.81 20.86
C VAL A 120 -3.94 -25.42 19.41
N LEU A 121 -4.22 -24.17 19.09
CA LEU A 121 -4.19 -23.61 17.75
C LEU A 121 -3.06 -22.61 17.61
N PHE A 122 -2.32 -22.72 16.50
CA PHE A 122 -1.24 -21.82 16.14
C PHE A 122 -1.54 -21.19 14.78
N PRO A 123 -1.39 -19.87 14.61
CA PRO A 123 -1.43 -19.28 13.29
C PRO A 123 -0.36 -19.88 12.39
N LEU A 124 -0.71 -20.12 11.13
CA LEU A 124 0.21 -20.66 10.13
C LEU A 124 1.22 -19.59 9.70
N THR A 125 2.21 -19.36 10.56
CA THR A 125 3.42 -18.59 10.30
C THR A 125 4.62 -19.53 10.39
N ASP A 126 5.81 -19.11 9.94
CA ASP A 126 7.01 -19.95 10.08
C ASP A 126 7.29 -20.31 11.56
N PHE A 127 7.08 -19.34 12.46
CA PHE A 127 7.24 -19.55 13.90
C PHE A 127 6.14 -20.46 14.47
N GLY A 128 4.87 -20.22 14.12
CA GLY A 128 3.76 -21.05 14.57
C GLY A 128 3.86 -22.49 14.08
N ARG A 129 4.32 -22.69 12.83
CA ARG A 129 4.56 -24.01 12.24
C ARG A 129 5.62 -24.79 13.01
N GLU A 130 6.75 -24.16 13.31
CA GLU A 130 7.82 -24.82 14.07
C GLU A 130 7.40 -25.06 15.52
N LEU A 131 6.79 -24.07 16.17
CA LEU A 131 6.36 -24.15 17.56
C LEU A 131 5.32 -25.27 17.76
N ALA A 132 4.28 -25.31 16.91
CA ALA A 132 3.25 -26.33 16.99
C ALA A 132 3.83 -27.74 16.86
N ALA A 133 4.73 -27.96 15.89
CA ALA A 133 5.38 -29.26 15.67
C ALA A 133 6.23 -29.72 16.86
N ARG A 134 6.97 -28.79 17.48
CA ARG A 134 7.80 -29.09 18.66
C ARG A 134 6.95 -29.41 19.88
N VAL A 135 5.95 -28.57 20.16
CA VAL A 135 5.08 -28.73 21.34
C VAL A 135 4.24 -30.01 21.21
N SER A 136 3.66 -30.28 20.03
CA SER A 136 2.84 -31.48 19.84
C SER A 136 3.66 -32.75 20.02
N ALA A 137 4.89 -32.79 19.49
CA ALA A 137 5.80 -33.92 19.65
C ALA A 137 6.20 -34.12 21.13
N SER A 138 6.57 -33.04 21.84
CA SER A 138 6.90 -33.09 23.26
C SER A 138 5.70 -33.50 24.13
N ALA A 139 4.50 -33.08 23.76
CA ALA A 139 3.23 -33.46 24.38
C ALA A 139 2.76 -34.88 24.04
N GLY A 140 3.45 -35.60 23.13
CA GLY A 140 3.01 -36.92 22.66
C GLY A 140 1.63 -36.87 21.97
N SER A 141 1.38 -35.78 21.24
CA SER A 141 0.06 -35.37 20.76
C SER A 141 0.07 -35.00 19.27
N GLY A 142 -1.13 -34.93 18.69
CA GLY A 142 -1.33 -35.00 17.25
C GLY A 142 -1.37 -33.60 16.67
N LEU A 143 -0.83 -33.41 15.46
CA LEU A 143 -0.82 -32.13 14.78
C LEU A 143 -1.53 -32.22 13.43
N ILE A 144 -2.61 -31.45 13.28
CA ILE A 144 -3.22 -31.14 12.00
C ILE A 144 -2.50 -29.93 11.42
N ALA A 145 -1.71 -30.13 10.37
CA ALA A 145 -0.91 -29.07 9.76
C ALA A 145 -1.67 -28.36 8.63
N ASP A 146 -1.43 -27.05 8.48
CA ASP A 146 -1.90 -26.24 7.36
C ASP A 146 -3.43 -26.27 7.21
N CYS A 147 -4.13 -26.13 8.33
CA CYS A 147 -5.58 -26.20 8.38
C CYS A 147 -6.21 -24.89 7.87
N VAL A 148 -7.09 -24.97 6.88
CA VAL A 148 -7.87 -23.81 6.40
C VAL A 148 -9.02 -23.54 7.35
N GLU A 149 -9.68 -24.60 7.81
CA GLU A 149 -10.90 -24.55 8.62
C GLU A 149 -10.99 -25.75 9.56
N LEU A 150 -11.47 -25.51 10.77
CA LEU A 150 -11.78 -26.56 11.74
C LEU A 150 -13.30 -26.58 11.94
N ALA A 151 -13.90 -27.76 11.83
CA ALA A 151 -15.32 -27.98 11.99
C ALA A 151 -15.61 -29.13 12.95
N VAL A 152 -16.83 -29.17 13.49
CA VAL A 152 -17.33 -30.30 14.26
C VAL A 152 -17.92 -31.34 13.30
N GLY A 153 -17.34 -32.54 13.31
CA GLY A 153 -17.85 -33.69 12.58
C GLY A 153 -19.19 -34.17 13.12
N LYS A 154 -19.90 -35.00 12.36
CA LYS A 154 -21.23 -35.54 12.75
C LYS A 154 -21.20 -36.37 14.04
N ASP A 155 -20.05 -36.92 14.36
CA ASP A 155 -19.76 -37.71 15.57
C ASP A 155 -19.24 -36.85 16.74
N GLY A 156 -19.18 -35.52 16.58
CA GLY A 156 -18.62 -34.60 17.56
C GLY A 156 -17.09 -34.49 17.54
N SER A 157 -16.42 -35.14 16.60
CA SER A 157 -14.96 -35.03 16.43
C SER A 157 -14.55 -33.68 15.84
N ILE A 158 -13.33 -33.24 16.10
CA ILE A 158 -12.77 -32.03 15.46
C ILE A 158 -12.13 -32.44 14.15
N VAL A 159 -12.66 -31.92 13.04
CA VAL A 159 -12.16 -32.21 11.69
C VAL A 159 -11.49 -30.96 11.13
N GLY A 160 -10.22 -31.08 10.78
CA GLY A 160 -9.48 -30.05 10.06
C GLY A 160 -9.51 -30.29 8.55
N LEU A 161 -9.78 -29.22 7.81
CA LEU A 161 -9.74 -29.21 6.36
C LEU A 161 -8.38 -28.68 5.89
N CYS A 162 -7.54 -29.56 5.36
CA CYS A 162 -6.15 -29.27 5.02
C CYS A 162 -5.90 -29.41 3.51
N PRO A 163 -5.33 -28.40 2.83
CA PRO A 163 -4.86 -28.54 1.47
C PRO A 163 -3.60 -29.40 1.45
N ALA A 164 -3.61 -30.43 0.64
CA ALA A 164 -2.47 -31.30 0.36
C ALA A 164 -2.09 -31.20 -1.13
N TRP A 165 -0.89 -31.65 -1.47
CA TRP A 165 -0.41 -31.69 -2.87
C TRP A 165 -0.46 -30.32 -3.57
N GLY A 166 -0.11 -29.26 -2.84
CA GLY A 166 -0.16 -27.87 -3.34
C GLY A 166 -1.59 -27.35 -3.51
N GLY A 167 -2.56 -27.87 -2.75
CA GLY A 167 -3.97 -27.48 -2.82
C GLY A 167 -4.81 -28.25 -3.83
N LYS A 168 -4.24 -29.27 -4.50
CA LYS A 168 -5.00 -30.13 -5.42
C LYS A 168 -5.96 -31.08 -4.71
N ILE A 169 -5.67 -31.42 -3.46
CA ILE A 169 -6.47 -32.31 -2.64
C ILE A 169 -6.83 -31.56 -1.37
N MET A 170 -8.11 -31.58 -1.02
CA MET A 170 -8.54 -31.20 0.32
C MET A 170 -8.72 -32.47 1.14
N SER A 171 -7.99 -32.56 2.25
CA SER A 171 -8.04 -33.68 3.17
C SER A 171 -8.80 -33.27 4.42
N GLU A 172 -9.78 -34.08 4.79
CA GLU A 172 -10.40 -34.02 6.12
C GLU A 172 -9.57 -34.88 7.08
N ILE A 173 -9.00 -34.26 8.10
CA ILE A 173 -8.11 -34.91 9.07
C ILE A 173 -8.72 -34.73 10.46
N THR A 174 -8.81 -35.82 11.22
CA THR A 174 -9.30 -35.83 12.60
C THR A 174 -8.30 -36.53 13.52
N PHE A 175 -8.43 -36.29 14.83
CA PHE A 175 -7.61 -36.97 15.83
C PHE A 175 -8.16 -38.37 16.11
N ALA A 176 -7.27 -39.33 16.35
CA ALA A 176 -7.72 -40.67 16.72
C ALA A 176 -8.41 -40.67 18.10
N PRO A 177 -9.36 -41.58 18.36
CA PRO A 177 -10.05 -41.66 19.64
C PRO A 177 -9.09 -41.85 20.82
N GLY A 178 -9.38 -41.19 21.94
CA GLY A 178 -8.58 -41.32 23.17
C GLY A 178 -7.27 -40.51 23.19
N TRP A 179 -7.03 -39.65 22.19
CA TRP A 179 -5.96 -38.66 22.27
C TRP A 179 -6.32 -37.56 23.26
N GLY A 180 -5.32 -37.02 23.95
CA GLY A 180 -5.47 -35.92 24.91
C GLY A 180 -5.68 -34.58 24.20
N THR A 181 -4.69 -33.70 24.29
CA THR A 181 -4.72 -32.39 23.62
C THR A 181 -4.44 -32.52 22.12
N GLY A 182 -5.35 -32.05 21.26
CA GLY A 182 -5.08 -31.90 19.84
C GLY A 182 -4.29 -30.61 19.52
N PHE A 183 -3.51 -30.62 18.45
CA PHE A 183 -2.81 -29.45 17.94
C PHE A 183 -3.20 -29.17 16.50
N ALA A 184 -3.31 -27.91 16.12
CA ALA A 184 -3.43 -27.53 14.71
C ALA A 184 -2.68 -26.23 14.39
N THR A 185 -2.07 -26.18 13.20
CA THR A 185 -1.70 -24.90 12.60
C THR A 185 -2.81 -24.46 11.67
N VAL A 186 -3.29 -23.23 11.84
CA VAL A 186 -4.48 -22.72 11.17
C VAL A 186 -4.09 -21.52 10.32
N GLN A 187 -4.45 -21.54 9.04
CA GLN A 187 -4.29 -20.38 8.17
C GLN A 187 -5.05 -19.20 8.77
N PRO A 188 -4.42 -18.04 8.99
CA PRO A 188 -5.12 -16.90 9.59
C PRO A 188 -6.23 -16.40 8.66
N HIS A 189 -5.99 -16.44 7.36
CA HIS A 189 -6.89 -15.88 6.38
C HIS A 189 -8.18 -16.68 6.15
N GLY A 190 -9.26 -16.00 5.70
CA GLY A 190 -10.52 -16.63 5.27
C GLY A 190 -11.69 -16.47 6.24
N ALA A 191 -11.45 -16.00 7.47
CA ALA A 191 -12.52 -15.63 8.39
C ALA A 191 -12.88 -14.14 8.30
N LYS A 192 -14.17 -13.85 8.11
CA LYS A 192 -14.71 -12.51 8.37
C LYS A 192 -14.88 -12.37 9.87
N SER A 193 -14.00 -11.62 10.52
CA SER A 193 -14.13 -11.31 11.95
C SER A 193 -15.40 -10.49 12.18
N ARG A 194 -16.39 -11.04 12.87
CA ARG A 194 -17.47 -10.25 13.46
C ARG A 194 -16.98 -9.74 14.80
N LEU A 195 -16.59 -8.46 14.84
CA LEU A 195 -16.24 -7.82 16.10
C LEU A 195 -17.49 -7.65 16.96
N ASN A 196 -17.47 -8.21 18.15
CA ASN A 196 -18.46 -7.94 19.18
C ASN A 196 -17.94 -6.80 20.05
N THR A 197 -18.49 -5.59 19.87
CA THR A 197 -18.09 -4.39 20.63
C THR A 197 -18.41 -4.44 22.12
N SER A 198 -18.96 -5.55 22.63
CA SER A 198 -19.33 -5.77 24.03
C SER A 198 -18.67 -7.00 24.68
N GLY A 199 -17.65 -7.58 24.03
CA GLY A 199 -16.95 -8.76 24.55
C GLY A 199 -16.42 -8.53 25.97
N LYS A 200 -16.80 -9.41 26.91
CA LYS A 200 -16.27 -9.45 28.27
C LYS A 200 -15.63 -10.81 28.52
N GLY A 201 -14.43 -10.82 29.09
CA GLY A 201 -13.75 -12.04 29.50
C GLY A 201 -12.84 -11.79 30.71
N SER A 202 -12.09 -12.82 31.09
CA SER A 202 -11.15 -12.78 32.21
C SER A 202 -9.71 -12.68 31.73
N VAL A 203 -8.85 -12.01 32.48
CA VAL A 203 -7.40 -11.99 32.26
C VAL A 203 -6.72 -12.78 33.37
N VAL A 204 -5.85 -13.72 33.01
CA VAL A 204 -5.07 -14.55 33.93
C VAL A 204 -3.58 -14.38 33.61
N ARG A 205 -2.75 -14.25 34.64
CA ARG A 205 -1.29 -14.15 34.49
C ARG A 205 -0.62 -15.22 35.35
N GLU A 206 0.27 -15.99 34.75
CA GLU A 206 0.99 -17.10 35.37
C GLU A 206 2.49 -16.92 35.12
N ILE A 207 3.29 -16.94 36.18
CA ILE A 207 4.76 -16.90 36.08
C ILE A 207 5.25 -18.30 35.70
N VAL A 208 6.09 -18.40 34.68
CA VAL A 208 6.71 -19.66 34.26
C VAL A 208 8.13 -19.73 34.84
N ASP A 209 8.28 -20.38 35.99
CA ASP A 209 9.57 -20.42 36.70
C ASP A 209 10.64 -21.28 35.99
N THR A 210 10.20 -22.32 35.27
CA THR A 210 11.10 -23.32 34.68
C THR A 210 11.06 -23.30 33.15
N VAL A 211 11.99 -22.56 32.56
CA VAL A 211 12.27 -22.62 31.13
C VAL A 211 13.63 -23.28 30.90
N PRO A 212 13.69 -24.50 30.32
CA PRO A 212 14.94 -25.21 30.07
C PRO A 212 15.97 -24.36 29.30
N THR A 213 17.24 -24.44 29.72
CA THR A 213 18.39 -23.87 29.00
C THR A 213 18.89 -24.88 27.98
N ASN A 214 18.31 -24.91 26.79
CA ASN A 214 18.91 -25.65 25.68
C ASN A 214 19.69 -24.68 24.77
N ASP A 215 20.98 -24.51 25.07
CA ASP A 215 21.86 -23.56 24.38
C ASP A 215 22.39 -24.08 23.02
N SER A 216 21.84 -25.19 22.50
CA SER A 216 22.28 -25.76 21.21
C SER A 216 22.03 -24.84 20.00
N ILE A 217 21.10 -23.89 20.12
CA ILE A 217 20.78 -22.90 19.08
C ILE A 217 21.00 -21.50 19.66
N ARG A 218 21.99 -20.78 19.14
CA ARG A 218 22.27 -19.39 19.53
C ARG A 218 21.89 -18.42 18.42
N ARG A 219 20.99 -17.48 18.72
CA ARG A 219 20.68 -16.35 17.84
C ARG A 219 21.89 -15.41 17.77
N VAL A 220 22.49 -15.26 16.58
CA VAL A 220 23.67 -14.41 16.36
C VAL A 220 23.28 -12.98 16.01
N SER A 221 22.26 -12.81 15.18
CA SER A 221 21.78 -11.49 14.75
C SER A 221 20.29 -11.53 14.44
N THR A 222 19.68 -10.35 14.43
CA THR A 222 18.31 -10.14 13.96
C THR A 222 18.31 -8.84 13.17
N GLN A 223 17.73 -8.85 11.98
CA GLN A 223 17.61 -7.67 11.15
C GLN A 223 16.13 -7.50 10.82
N SER A 224 15.57 -6.35 11.17
CA SER A 224 14.24 -5.99 10.69
C SER A 224 14.32 -5.78 9.19
N ALA A 225 13.41 -6.40 8.42
CA ALA A 225 13.24 -6.02 7.02
C ALA A 225 12.87 -4.52 6.98
N ARG A 226 13.53 -3.74 6.12
CA ARG A 226 13.30 -2.28 6.03
C ARG A 226 11.80 -1.97 5.86
N PRO A 227 11.26 -0.89 6.44
CA PRO A 227 9.82 -0.62 6.46
C PRO A 227 9.20 -0.41 5.06
N ALA A 228 8.11 -1.13 4.80
CA ALA A 228 6.80 -0.67 4.28
C ALA A 228 6.67 0.40 3.16
N GLU A 229 7.55 0.46 2.17
CA GLU A 229 7.21 1.13 0.88
C GLU A 229 6.89 0.12 -0.26
N ASP A 230 7.02 -1.18 0.02
CA ASP A 230 7.13 -2.23 -1.01
C ASP A 230 6.50 -3.58 -0.61
N ASP A 231 5.59 -3.59 0.36
CA ASP A 231 4.99 -4.86 0.79
C ASP A 231 3.93 -5.36 -0.21
N LEU A 232 4.22 -6.50 -0.80
CA LEU A 232 3.35 -7.17 -1.76
C LEU A 232 2.00 -7.59 -1.16
N GLU A 233 1.99 -7.94 0.12
CA GLU A 233 0.85 -8.58 0.79
C GLU A 233 -0.28 -7.58 1.05
N SER A 234 0.06 -6.31 1.27
CA SER A 234 -0.89 -5.20 1.47
C SER A 234 -1.23 -4.43 0.18
N ALA A 235 -0.59 -4.75 -0.95
CA ALA A 235 -0.77 -4.01 -2.19
C ALA A 235 -2.19 -4.14 -2.78
N ARG A 236 -2.83 -3.01 -3.09
CA ARG A 236 -4.17 -2.98 -3.73
C ARG A 236 -4.14 -3.48 -5.17
N THR A 237 -3.04 -3.23 -5.88
CA THR A 237 -2.80 -3.70 -7.25
C THR A 237 -1.45 -4.39 -7.29
N VAL A 238 -1.39 -5.59 -7.88
CA VAL A 238 -0.13 -6.34 -8.08
C VAL A 238 0.01 -6.72 -9.54
N VAL A 239 1.14 -6.37 -10.15
CA VAL A 239 1.51 -6.84 -11.49
C VAL A 239 2.57 -7.93 -11.35
N VAL A 240 2.26 -9.15 -11.77
CA VAL A 240 3.10 -10.33 -11.62
C VAL A 240 3.80 -10.66 -12.94
N GLY A 241 5.13 -10.74 -12.90
CA GLY A 241 5.94 -11.20 -14.02
C GLY A 241 6.24 -12.70 -14.00
N GLY A 242 6.07 -13.36 -15.14
CA GLY A 242 6.35 -14.76 -15.36
C GLY A 242 7.58 -15.06 -16.21
N ALA A 243 7.85 -16.35 -16.42
CA ALA A 243 8.89 -16.82 -17.33
C ALA A 243 8.68 -16.34 -18.78
N GLY A 244 7.41 -16.19 -19.19
CA GLY A 244 7.02 -15.74 -20.53
C GLY A 244 7.47 -14.31 -20.87
N LEU A 245 7.93 -13.52 -19.90
CA LEU A 245 8.59 -12.23 -20.16
C LEU A 245 9.94 -12.39 -20.87
N GLY A 246 10.62 -13.52 -20.70
CA GLY A 246 11.85 -13.88 -21.42
C GLY A 246 13.12 -13.11 -21.06
N SER A 247 13.04 -11.89 -20.52
CA SER A 247 14.20 -11.06 -20.18
C SER A 247 13.96 -10.08 -19.04
N VAL A 248 15.05 -9.61 -18.42
CA VAL A 248 15.02 -8.53 -17.41
C VAL A 248 14.46 -7.22 -17.96
N GLU A 249 14.67 -6.94 -19.24
CA GLU A 249 14.15 -5.75 -19.93
C GLU A 249 12.63 -5.78 -20.02
N ASN A 250 12.05 -6.91 -20.46
CA ASN A 250 10.61 -7.10 -20.49
C ASN A 250 10.01 -7.14 -19.08
N PHE A 251 10.72 -7.69 -18.09
CA PHE A 251 10.33 -7.56 -16.69
C PHE A 251 10.33 -6.09 -16.23
N GLY A 252 11.24 -5.26 -16.77
CA GLY A 252 11.22 -3.81 -16.62
C GLY A 252 9.91 -3.17 -17.10
N LYS A 253 9.31 -3.67 -18.18
CA LYS A 253 7.98 -3.21 -18.64
C LYS A 253 6.87 -3.60 -17.66
N ALA A 254 6.92 -4.80 -17.07
CA ALA A 254 5.97 -5.17 -16.00
C ALA A 254 6.07 -4.23 -14.79
N ARG A 255 7.31 -3.82 -14.41
CA ARG A 255 7.53 -2.76 -13.40
C ARG A 255 6.92 -1.42 -13.82
N GLN A 256 7.09 -1.01 -15.07
CA GLN A 256 6.49 0.23 -15.57
C GLN A 256 4.96 0.20 -15.52
N LEU A 257 4.34 -0.93 -15.84
CA LEU A 257 2.89 -1.10 -15.73
C LEU A 257 2.43 -1.02 -14.27
N ALA A 258 3.12 -1.72 -13.35
CA ALA A 258 2.83 -1.62 -11.92
C ALA A 258 2.85 -0.17 -11.44
N ARG A 259 3.88 0.59 -11.83
CA ARG A 259 4.00 2.01 -11.51
C ARG A 259 2.89 2.87 -12.10
N ALA A 260 2.49 2.61 -13.35
CA ALA A 260 1.39 3.33 -13.98
C ALA A 260 0.04 3.09 -13.27
N LEU A 261 -0.12 1.94 -12.63
CA LEU A 261 -1.33 1.53 -11.90
C LEU A 261 -1.26 1.79 -10.39
N ALA A 262 -0.22 2.49 -9.91
CA ALA A 262 -0.01 2.67 -8.48
C ALA A 262 0.06 1.34 -7.69
N GLY A 263 0.62 0.30 -8.33
CA GLY A 263 0.69 -1.05 -7.80
C GLY A 263 2.12 -1.52 -7.55
N GLN A 264 2.22 -2.71 -6.97
CA GLN A 264 3.48 -3.39 -6.66
C GLN A 264 3.83 -4.46 -7.69
N VAL A 265 5.11 -4.77 -7.85
CA VAL A 265 5.57 -5.80 -8.79
C VAL A 265 5.86 -7.12 -8.07
N GLY A 266 5.14 -8.17 -8.46
CA GLY A 266 5.41 -9.54 -8.03
C GLY A 266 6.08 -10.37 -9.10
N ALA A 267 6.54 -11.57 -8.74
CA ALA A 267 7.07 -12.51 -9.70
C ALA A 267 6.79 -13.97 -9.34
N THR A 268 6.72 -14.79 -10.38
CA THR A 268 6.84 -16.24 -10.23
C THR A 268 8.30 -16.64 -9.99
N ARG A 269 8.56 -17.92 -9.70
CA ARG A 269 9.91 -18.42 -9.40
C ARG A 269 10.95 -18.18 -10.51
N PRO A 270 10.66 -18.36 -11.81
CA PRO A 270 11.69 -18.22 -12.84
C PRO A 270 12.34 -16.82 -12.94
N PRO A 271 11.60 -15.69 -12.94
CA PRO A 271 12.22 -14.36 -12.86
C PRO A 271 13.12 -14.12 -11.63
N VAL A 272 12.78 -14.73 -10.48
CA VAL A 272 13.61 -14.66 -9.26
C VAL A 272 14.91 -15.44 -9.44
N LEU A 273 14.82 -16.68 -9.95
CA LEU A 273 16.01 -17.52 -10.21
C LEU A 273 16.92 -16.92 -11.28
N ASN A 274 16.36 -16.20 -12.26
CA ASN A 274 17.13 -15.48 -13.27
C ASN A 274 17.61 -14.09 -12.79
N HIS A 275 17.41 -13.77 -11.51
CA HIS A 275 17.82 -12.50 -10.89
C HIS A 275 17.24 -11.23 -11.56
N TRP A 276 16.06 -11.31 -12.18
CA TRP A 276 15.39 -10.14 -12.74
C TRP A 276 14.75 -9.26 -11.64
N VAL A 277 14.48 -9.89 -10.50
CA VAL A 277 13.84 -9.31 -9.32
C VAL A 277 14.29 -10.06 -8.05
N ALA A 278 14.21 -9.40 -6.90
CA ALA A 278 14.59 -9.97 -5.61
C ALA A 278 13.63 -11.07 -5.15
N GLU A 279 14.14 -11.98 -4.31
CA GLU A 279 13.42 -13.13 -3.78
C GLU A 279 12.18 -12.75 -2.97
N ASN A 280 12.21 -11.60 -2.29
CA ASN A 280 11.07 -11.07 -1.54
C ASN A 280 9.86 -10.68 -2.42
N ARG A 281 9.99 -10.72 -3.75
CA ARG A 281 8.89 -10.52 -4.71
C ARG A 281 8.29 -11.84 -5.21
N LEU A 282 8.79 -12.99 -4.75
CA LEU A 282 8.27 -14.30 -5.12
C LEU A 282 6.84 -14.49 -4.58
N ILE A 283 5.91 -14.81 -5.48
CA ILE A 283 4.53 -15.18 -5.14
C ILE A 283 4.33 -16.68 -5.36
N GLY A 284 3.70 -17.34 -4.39
CA GLY A 284 3.31 -18.74 -4.48
C GLY A 284 3.48 -19.49 -3.17
N GLN A 285 3.33 -20.81 -3.21
CA GLN A 285 3.41 -21.73 -2.08
C GLN A 285 4.69 -21.60 -1.25
N THR A 286 5.83 -21.28 -1.90
CA THR A 286 7.12 -21.07 -1.23
C THR A 286 7.52 -19.59 -1.15
N GLY A 287 6.59 -18.69 -1.44
CA GLY A 287 6.80 -17.24 -1.44
C GLY A 287 5.70 -16.54 -0.66
N LYS A 288 5.41 -15.29 -1.02
CA LYS A 288 4.32 -14.51 -0.45
C LYS A 288 2.97 -14.96 -1.03
N THR A 289 1.92 -14.84 -0.21
CA THR A 289 0.52 -14.93 -0.65
C THR A 289 -0.04 -13.52 -0.69
N VAL A 290 -0.64 -13.12 -1.82
CA VAL A 290 -1.17 -11.75 -2.02
C VAL A 290 -2.65 -11.76 -2.30
N ARG A 291 -3.34 -10.69 -1.88
CA ARG A 291 -4.79 -10.53 -2.03
C ARG A 291 -5.17 -9.16 -2.58
N PRO A 292 -4.62 -8.74 -3.73
CA PRO A 292 -4.91 -7.43 -4.28
C PRO A 292 -6.35 -7.37 -4.79
N LYS A 293 -6.90 -6.15 -4.89
CA LYS A 293 -8.14 -5.90 -5.62
C LYS A 293 -7.98 -6.18 -7.11
N LEU A 294 -6.82 -5.86 -7.68
CA LEU A 294 -6.46 -6.11 -9.07
C LEU A 294 -5.12 -6.84 -9.16
N LEU A 295 -5.10 -8.01 -9.78
CA LEU A 295 -3.91 -8.76 -10.10
C LEU A 295 -3.75 -8.86 -11.63
N ILE A 296 -2.65 -8.37 -12.17
CA ILE A 296 -2.32 -8.54 -13.59
C ILE A 296 -1.14 -9.50 -13.70
N THR A 297 -1.33 -10.66 -14.29
CA THR A 297 -0.29 -11.69 -14.42
C THR A 297 0.16 -11.82 -15.87
N ILE A 298 1.46 -11.73 -16.11
CA ILE A 298 2.05 -11.57 -17.45
C ILE A 298 3.06 -12.68 -17.72
N GLY A 299 2.77 -13.50 -18.74
CA GLY A 299 3.64 -14.60 -19.16
C GLY A 299 3.77 -15.70 -18.10
N THR A 300 2.70 -16.01 -17.38
CA THR A 300 2.67 -17.04 -16.34
C THR A 300 1.88 -18.26 -16.80
N SER A 301 2.44 -19.45 -16.61
CA SER A 301 1.79 -20.70 -17.02
C SER A 301 0.64 -21.13 -16.09
N GLY A 302 0.41 -20.46 -14.96
CA GLY A 302 -0.58 -20.88 -13.97
C GLY A 302 -0.20 -22.16 -13.21
N ALA A 303 1.09 -22.39 -13.00
CA ALA A 303 1.55 -23.50 -12.17
C ALA A 303 0.92 -23.43 -10.77
N VAL A 304 0.50 -24.58 -10.24
CA VAL A 304 -0.22 -24.68 -8.96
C VAL A 304 0.53 -24.03 -7.80
N GLN A 305 1.86 -24.13 -7.81
CA GLN A 305 2.71 -23.49 -6.81
C GLN A 305 2.59 -21.97 -6.85
N TYR A 306 2.40 -21.36 -8.03
CA TYR A 306 2.16 -19.92 -8.15
C TYR A 306 0.70 -19.58 -7.80
N THR A 307 -0.27 -20.30 -8.37
CA THR A 307 -1.69 -19.97 -8.19
C THR A 307 -2.14 -20.05 -6.73
N ALA A 308 -1.54 -20.94 -5.93
CA ALA A 308 -1.77 -21.02 -4.49
C ALA A 308 -1.52 -19.69 -3.75
N GLY A 309 -0.63 -18.84 -4.26
CA GLY A 309 -0.33 -17.54 -3.66
C GLY A 309 -1.22 -16.39 -4.14
N ILE A 310 -2.16 -16.63 -5.05
CA ILE A 310 -3.05 -15.60 -5.64
C ILE A 310 -4.53 -15.99 -5.63
N THR A 311 -4.89 -17.11 -5.01
CA THR A 311 -6.26 -17.67 -5.01
C THR A 311 -7.32 -16.67 -4.55
N ASP A 312 -6.97 -15.77 -3.62
CA ASP A 312 -7.89 -14.78 -3.05
C ASP A 312 -7.76 -13.38 -3.67
N ALA A 313 -7.16 -13.25 -4.86
CA ALA A 313 -7.13 -11.99 -5.58
C ALA A 313 -8.54 -11.61 -6.09
N GLY A 314 -8.86 -10.31 -6.09
CA GLY A 314 -10.19 -9.82 -6.44
C GLY A 314 -10.53 -9.95 -7.92
N THR A 315 -9.76 -9.29 -8.79
CA THR A 315 -9.86 -9.41 -10.25
C THR A 315 -8.51 -9.82 -10.83
N ILE A 316 -8.49 -10.93 -11.56
CA ILE A 316 -7.30 -11.50 -12.19
C ILE A 316 -7.34 -11.26 -13.70
N VAL A 317 -6.37 -10.51 -14.20
CA VAL A 317 -6.13 -10.29 -15.63
C VAL A 317 -4.90 -11.08 -16.04
N ALA A 318 -5.07 -12.07 -16.91
CA ALA A 318 -3.96 -12.86 -17.44
C ALA A 318 -3.59 -12.43 -18.86
N ILE A 319 -2.29 -12.25 -19.10
CA ILE A 319 -1.71 -11.95 -20.41
C ILE A 319 -0.69 -13.04 -20.71
N ASP A 320 -1.00 -13.93 -21.65
CA ASP A 320 -0.07 -14.97 -22.10
C ASP A 320 -0.18 -15.17 -23.60
N ARG A 321 0.89 -15.65 -24.25
CA ARG A 321 0.89 -15.96 -25.67
C ARG A 321 0.24 -17.31 -25.97
N ASP A 322 0.26 -18.22 -25.00
CA ASP A 322 -0.26 -19.57 -25.14
C ASP A 322 -1.73 -19.60 -24.70
N PRO A 323 -2.71 -19.69 -25.63
CA PRO A 323 -4.13 -19.72 -25.28
C PRO A 323 -4.54 -20.92 -24.43
N SER A 324 -3.69 -21.96 -24.35
CA SER A 324 -3.92 -23.15 -23.54
C SER A 324 -3.34 -23.05 -22.12
N ALA A 325 -2.71 -21.92 -21.77
CA ALA A 325 -2.08 -21.73 -20.48
C ALA A 325 -3.10 -21.90 -19.32
N PRO A 326 -2.82 -22.76 -18.33
CA PRO A 326 -3.70 -22.98 -17.18
C PRO A 326 -4.11 -21.73 -16.41
N ILE A 327 -3.31 -20.65 -16.45
CA ILE A 327 -3.65 -19.39 -15.78
C ILE A 327 -4.99 -18.81 -16.24
N PHE A 328 -5.40 -19.07 -17.49
CA PHE A 328 -6.67 -18.59 -18.03
C PHE A 328 -7.89 -19.24 -17.36
N GLN A 329 -7.73 -20.39 -16.69
CA GLN A 329 -8.82 -21.01 -15.91
C GLN A 329 -9.11 -20.24 -14.62
N LEU A 330 -8.14 -19.48 -14.12
CA LEU A 330 -8.26 -18.67 -12.91
C LEU A 330 -8.55 -17.19 -13.22
N ALA A 331 -8.27 -16.73 -14.44
CA ALA A 331 -8.40 -15.33 -14.82
C ALA A 331 -9.85 -14.92 -15.08
N ASP A 332 -10.26 -13.78 -14.53
CA ASP A 332 -11.52 -13.13 -14.90
C ASP A 332 -11.44 -12.53 -16.32
N ILE A 333 -10.24 -12.08 -16.71
CA ILE A 333 -9.97 -11.50 -18.03
C ILE A 333 -8.72 -12.16 -18.60
N GLY A 334 -8.87 -12.89 -19.70
CA GLY A 334 -7.77 -13.48 -20.45
C GLY A 334 -7.45 -12.70 -21.72
N VAL A 335 -6.18 -12.33 -21.91
CA VAL A 335 -5.66 -11.71 -23.13
C VAL A 335 -4.60 -12.63 -23.73
N VAL A 336 -4.91 -13.17 -24.91
CA VAL A 336 -3.96 -13.96 -25.69
C VAL A 336 -3.14 -13.01 -26.56
N ALA A 337 -1.91 -12.71 -26.14
CA ALA A 337 -1.06 -11.76 -26.84
C ALA A 337 0.43 -12.01 -26.61
N GLU A 338 1.23 -11.58 -27.57
CA GLU A 338 2.68 -11.55 -27.43
C GLU A 338 3.07 -10.36 -26.53
N VAL A 339 3.83 -10.63 -25.47
CA VAL A 339 4.09 -9.66 -24.40
C VAL A 339 4.95 -8.49 -24.87
N SER A 340 5.94 -8.72 -25.74
CA SER A 340 6.85 -7.68 -26.22
C SER A 340 6.14 -6.59 -27.01
N THR A 341 5.06 -6.94 -27.72
CA THR A 341 4.22 -6.05 -28.54
C THR A 341 3.04 -5.48 -27.77
N PHE A 342 2.36 -6.28 -26.95
CA PHE A 342 1.15 -5.85 -26.24
C PHE A 342 1.45 -4.97 -25.04
N LEU A 343 2.48 -5.30 -24.24
CA LEU A 343 2.74 -4.62 -22.98
C LEU A 343 3.08 -3.12 -23.14
N PRO A 344 3.86 -2.68 -24.15
CA PRO A 344 4.06 -1.24 -24.42
C PRO A 344 2.76 -0.49 -24.72
N LEU A 345 1.86 -1.10 -25.50
CA LEU A 345 0.56 -0.49 -25.84
C LEU A 345 -0.33 -0.39 -24.60
N LEU A 346 -0.36 -1.44 -23.78
CA LEU A 346 -1.10 -1.45 -22.53
C LEU A 346 -0.60 -0.37 -21.58
N ILE A 347 0.72 -0.23 -21.41
CA ILE A 347 1.32 0.81 -20.57
C ILE A 347 0.92 2.21 -21.05
N ALA A 348 1.05 2.47 -22.35
CA ALA A 348 0.69 3.77 -22.93
C ALA A 348 -0.79 4.11 -22.69
N ARG A 349 -1.69 3.16 -22.97
CA ARG A 349 -3.13 3.32 -22.73
C ARG A 349 -3.47 3.47 -21.26
N THR A 350 -2.77 2.75 -20.38
CA THR A 350 -2.95 2.86 -18.94
C THR A 350 -2.59 4.26 -18.45
N ARG A 351 -1.43 4.80 -18.87
CA ARG A 351 -1.01 6.16 -18.52
C ARG A 351 -2.01 7.20 -19.03
N GLN A 352 -2.48 7.05 -20.26
CA GLN A 352 -3.51 7.92 -20.84
C GLN A 352 -4.81 7.88 -20.05
N ALA A 353 -5.30 6.69 -19.67
CA ALA A 353 -6.53 6.54 -18.89
C ALA A 353 -6.39 7.13 -17.48
N VAL A 354 -5.25 6.93 -16.82
CA VAL A 354 -4.96 7.53 -15.52
C VAL A 354 -4.93 9.06 -15.61
N MET A 355 -4.25 9.60 -16.63
CA MET A 355 -4.23 11.06 -16.86
C MET A 355 -5.60 11.63 -17.17
N ARG A 356 -6.41 10.93 -17.95
CA ARG A 356 -7.80 11.31 -18.20
C ARG A 356 -8.60 11.36 -16.91
N GLN A 357 -8.48 10.36 -16.06
CA GLN A 357 -9.20 10.32 -14.79
C GLN A 357 -8.78 11.47 -13.86
N LEU A 358 -7.47 11.78 -13.82
CA LEU A 358 -6.98 12.96 -13.11
C LEU A 358 -7.52 14.27 -13.71
N ALA A 359 -7.60 14.37 -15.03
CA ALA A 359 -8.17 15.53 -15.71
C ALA A 359 -9.67 15.71 -15.42
N ASP A 360 -10.43 14.61 -15.46
CA ASP A 360 -11.86 14.59 -15.11
C ASP A 360 -12.08 15.02 -13.65
N ASP A 361 -11.29 14.48 -12.72
CA ASP A 361 -11.36 14.85 -11.30
C ASP A 361 -11.07 16.35 -11.09
N ALA A 362 -10.06 16.90 -11.78
CA ALA A 362 -9.70 18.30 -11.67
C ALA A 362 -10.68 19.27 -12.35
N CYS A 363 -11.31 18.86 -13.46
CA CYS A 363 -12.28 19.69 -14.19
C CYS A 363 -13.70 19.65 -13.58
N SER A 364 -13.96 18.75 -12.63
CA SER A 364 -15.23 18.59 -11.94
C SER A 364 -15.52 19.69 -10.89
N GLU A 365 -15.34 20.96 -11.25
CA GLU A 365 -15.84 22.07 -10.44
C GLU A 365 -17.35 22.24 -10.67
N GLY A 366 -18.17 21.97 -9.64
CA GLY A 366 -19.49 22.59 -9.52
C GLY A 366 -20.72 21.69 -9.33
N LEU A 367 -20.60 20.37 -9.24
CA LEU A 367 -21.75 19.50 -8.91
C LEU A 367 -21.35 18.48 -7.85
N ASP A 368 -21.93 18.67 -6.66
CA ASP A 368 -21.87 17.79 -5.47
C ASP A 368 -20.63 17.92 -4.58
N THR A 369 -20.78 18.71 -3.51
CA THR A 369 -19.79 18.91 -2.43
C THR A 369 -19.54 17.67 -1.58
N SER A 370 -20.21 16.53 -1.85
CA SER A 370 -20.01 15.26 -1.14
C SER A 370 -18.85 14.40 -1.69
N ARG A 371 -18.24 14.77 -2.83
CA ARG A 371 -17.07 14.06 -3.42
C ARG A 371 -15.84 14.98 -3.56
N LYS A 372 -15.35 15.51 -2.44
CA LYS A 372 -14.13 16.36 -2.44
C LYS A 372 -12.80 15.61 -2.52
N THR A 373 -12.77 14.28 -2.66
CA THR A 373 -11.54 13.51 -2.42
C THR A 373 -11.23 12.54 -3.55
N GLY A 374 -10.13 12.81 -4.26
CA GLY A 374 -9.58 11.85 -5.23
C GLY A 374 -8.31 12.34 -5.92
N PHE A 375 -8.29 13.58 -6.42
CA PHE A 375 -7.18 14.07 -7.23
C PHE A 375 -5.84 14.07 -6.45
N GLY A 376 -5.81 14.74 -5.30
CA GLY A 376 -4.58 14.90 -4.51
C GLY A 376 -3.99 13.58 -4.04
N GLU A 377 -4.84 12.70 -3.52
CA GLU A 377 -4.45 11.35 -3.08
C GLU A 377 -3.93 10.50 -4.25
N LYS A 378 -4.60 10.53 -5.41
CA LYS A 378 -4.14 9.82 -6.62
C LYS A 378 -2.81 10.36 -7.13
N LEU A 379 -2.63 11.68 -7.14
CA LEU A 379 -1.36 12.31 -7.53
C LEU A 379 -0.23 11.89 -6.58
N LYS A 380 -0.50 11.93 -5.26
CA LYS A 380 0.45 11.50 -4.23
C LYS A 380 0.86 10.05 -4.45
N ILE A 381 -0.10 9.16 -4.59
CA ILE A 381 0.12 7.74 -4.85
C ILE A 381 0.94 7.55 -6.13
N LEU A 382 0.61 8.25 -7.23
CA LEU A 382 1.35 8.16 -8.49
C LEU A 382 2.79 8.67 -8.36
N ARG A 383 3.00 9.77 -7.62
CA ARG A 383 4.34 10.31 -7.36
C ARG A 383 5.16 9.29 -6.55
N GLU A 384 4.60 8.78 -5.48
CA GLU A 384 5.27 7.83 -4.57
C GLU A 384 5.58 6.51 -5.27
N THR A 385 4.67 5.99 -6.09
CA THR A 385 4.91 4.76 -6.86
C THR A 385 6.01 4.94 -7.92
N GLN A 386 6.21 6.15 -8.44
CA GLN A 386 7.35 6.45 -9.33
C GLN A 386 8.68 6.66 -8.58
N GLY A 387 8.66 6.69 -7.23
CA GLY A 387 9.82 6.99 -6.41
C GLY A 387 10.24 8.47 -6.49
N TRP A 388 9.30 9.36 -6.83
CA TRP A 388 9.57 10.79 -6.96
C TRP A 388 9.36 11.51 -5.63
N SER A 389 10.31 12.36 -5.23
CA SER A 389 10.07 13.30 -4.13
C SER A 389 9.18 14.47 -4.60
N ARG A 390 8.62 15.23 -3.66
CA ARG A 390 7.84 16.44 -4.01
C ARG A 390 8.70 17.46 -4.73
N GLU A 391 9.97 17.59 -4.34
CA GLU A 391 10.97 18.44 -4.97
C GLU A 391 11.26 17.97 -6.40
N HIS A 392 11.34 16.66 -6.62
CA HIS A 392 11.52 16.13 -7.96
C HIS A 392 10.33 16.48 -8.85
N LEU A 393 9.10 16.18 -8.42
CA LEU A 393 7.89 16.49 -9.19
C LEU A 393 7.73 18.00 -9.44
N ALA A 394 7.99 18.82 -8.42
CA ALA A 394 8.01 20.27 -8.51
C ALA A 394 8.98 20.75 -9.61
N LYS A 395 10.20 20.20 -9.65
CA LYS A 395 11.20 20.54 -10.67
C LYS A 395 10.75 20.18 -12.08
N ILE A 396 10.21 18.97 -12.31
CA ILE A 396 9.78 18.56 -13.66
C ILE A 396 8.53 19.32 -14.12
N THR A 397 7.68 19.75 -13.19
CA THR A 397 6.44 20.48 -13.50
C THR A 397 6.59 22.01 -13.41
N GLY A 398 7.78 22.54 -13.12
CA GLY A 398 8.02 23.98 -12.93
C GLY A 398 7.14 24.61 -11.84
N GLN A 399 6.93 23.87 -10.74
CA GLN A 399 6.17 24.29 -9.56
C GLN A 399 7.06 24.29 -8.32
N THR A 400 6.54 24.76 -7.17
CA THR A 400 7.24 24.66 -5.89
C THR A 400 6.84 23.39 -5.12
N PRO A 401 7.69 22.84 -4.24
CA PRO A 401 7.33 21.68 -3.40
C PRO A 401 6.09 21.94 -2.54
N GLU A 402 5.88 23.18 -2.08
CA GLU A 402 4.71 23.59 -1.30
C GLU A 402 3.43 23.56 -2.14
N PHE A 403 3.51 23.93 -3.42
CA PHE A 403 2.40 23.79 -4.36
C PHE A 403 2.03 22.32 -4.54
N ILE A 404 3.01 21.44 -4.76
CA ILE A 404 2.77 19.99 -4.86
C ILE A 404 2.12 19.46 -3.58
N ALA A 405 2.62 19.84 -2.41
CA ALA A 405 2.05 19.43 -1.13
C ALA A 405 0.59 19.87 -0.96
N SER A 406 0.25 21.09 -1.36
CA SER A 406 -1.11 21.66 -1.28
C SER A 406 -2.10 20.98 -2.23
N VAL A 407 -1.61 20.51 -3.38
CA VAL A 407 -2.41 19.74 -4.34
C VAL A 407 -2.63 18.31 -3.82
N GLU A 408 -1.60 17.69 -3.22
CA GLU A 408 -1.70 16.34 -2.64
C GLU A 408 -2.60 16.26 -1.41
N SER A 409 -2.63 17.31 -0.59
CA SER A 409 -3.54 17.40 0.57
C SER A 409 -5.00 17.62 0.17
N GLY A 410 -5.26 18.01 -1.08
CA GLY A 410 -6.61 18.34 -1.56
C GLY A 410 -7.12 19.70 -1.10
N ASP A 411 -6.22 20.58 -0.62
CA ASP A 411 -6.58 21.93 -0.17
C ASP A 411 -6.97 22.86 -1.33
N PHE A 412 -6.56 22.51 -2.55
CA PHE A 412 -6.71 23.34 -3.74
C PHE A 412 -6.87 22.48 -5.00
N SER A 413 -7.82 22.85 -5.87
CA SER A 413 -7.96 22.22 -7.21
C SER A 413 -6.89 22.79 -8.15
N PRO A 414 -6.05 21.94 -8.77
CA PRO A 414 -4.94 22.42 -9.57
C PRO A 414 -5.43 23.00 -10.91
N PRO A 415 -4.72 23.99 -11.47
CA PRO A 415 -5.05 24.55 -12.78
C PRO A 415 -4.83 23.52 -13.89
N VAL A 416 -5.54 23.66 -15.01
CA VAL A 416 -5.43 22.76 -16.16
C VAL A 416 -4.00 22.70 -16.72
N ALA A 417 -3.21 23.80 -16.69
CA ALA A 417 -1.80 23.73 -17.11
C ALA A 417 -0.94 22.85 -16.21
N PHE A 418 -1.27 22.69 -14.93
CA PHE A 418 -0.57 21.74 -14.09
C PHE A 418 -0.79 20.31 -14.59
N ILE A 419 -1.99 19.98 -15.06
CA ILE A 419 -2.33 18.69 -15.66
C ILE A 419 -1.60 18.48 -16.99
N LEU A 420 -1.45 19.52 -17.81
CA LEU A 420 -0.65 19.48 -19.04
C LEU A 420 0.84 19.22 -18.76
N ARG A 421 1.40 19.89 -17.75
CA ARG A 421 2.80 19.65 -17.34
C ARG A 421 2.98 18.27 -16.72
N LEU A 422 1.97 17.81 -15.97
CA LEU A 422 1.92 16.44 -15.45
C LEU A 422 1.92 15.45 -16.63
N SER A 423 1.12 15.67 -17.66
CA SER A 423 1.09 14.76 -18.80
C SER A 423 2.42 14.69 -19.53
N GLN A 424 3.10 15.82 -19.72
CA GLN A 424 4.47 15.84 -20.25
C GLN A 424 5.46 15.07 -19.36
N ALA A 425 5.41 15.26 -18.04
CA ALA A 425 6.26 14.55 -17.09
C ALA A 425 6.06 13.02 -17.14
N TYR A 426 4.82 12.56 -17.38
CA TYR A 426 4.49 11.15 -17.51
C TYR A 426 4.50 10.64 -18.97
N GLN A 427 4.95 11.47 -19.93
CA GLN A 427 5.03 11.14 -21.37
C GLN A 427 3.68 10.75 -21.99
N VAL A 428 2.62 11.43 -21.57
CA VAL A 428 1.28 11.32 -22.15
C VAL A 428 0.99 12.58 -22.93
N ASP A 429 0.68 12.43 -24.22
CA ASP A 429 0.28 13.54 -25.06
C ASP A 429 -1.06 14.13 -24.55
N PRO A 430 -1.11 15.40 -24.14
CA PRO A 430 -2.33 16.03 -23.66
C PRO A 430 -3.49 16.01 -24.66
N ASP A 431 -3.18 16.02 -25.96
CA ASP A 431 -4.19 15.91 -27.01
C ASP A 431 -4.82 14.52 -27.11
N THR A 432 -4.35 13.54 -26.35
CA THR A 432 -4.93 12.20 -26.36
C THR A 432 -5.98 12.01 -25.26
N PHE A 433 -6.04 12.84 -24.22
CA PHE A 433 -6.98 12.65 -23.11
C PHE A 433 -7.92 13.83 -22.82
N LEU A 434 -7.68 15.03 -23.37
CA LEU A 434 -8.58 16.17 -23.23
C LEU A 434 -9.76 16.14 -24.23
N ARG A 435 -10.95 16.53 -23.78
CA ARG A 435 -12.14 16.72 -24.62
C ARG A 435 -12.02 17.99 -25.48
N ASP A 436 -12.70 18.01 -26.62
CA ASP A 436 -12.71 19.18 -27.53
C ASP A 436 -13.25 20.46 -26.87
N GLU A 437 -14.23 20.31 -25.98
CA GLU A 437 -14.77 21.42 -25.19
C GLU A 437 -13.72 22.01 -24.23
N GLU A 438 -12.91 21.15 -23.59
CA GLU A 438 -11.85 21.57 -22.68
C GLU A 438 -10.74 22.29 -23.43
N ARG A 439 -10.33 21.76 -24.60
CA ARG A 439 -9.36 22.41 -25.48
C ARG A 439 -9.85 23.78 -25.95
N SER A 440 -11.14 23.88 -26.27
CA SER A 440 -11.76 25.12 -26.73
C SER A 440 -11.82 26.16 -25.60
N ARG A 441 -12.17 25.75 -24.38
CA ARG A 441 -12.14 26.63 -23.19
C ARG A 441 -10.74 27.17 -22.92
N ILE A 442 -9.71 26.33 -22.98
CA ILE A 442 -8.31 26.73 -22.78
C ILE A 442 -7.89 27.76 -23.85
N ARG A 443 -8.21 27.49 -25.12
CA ARG A 443 -7.91 28.41 -26.23
C ARG A 443 -8.56 29.78 -26.03
N ASN A 444 -9.86 29.79 -25.70
CA ASN A 444 -10.60 31.03 -25.47
C ASN A 444 -10.03 31.85 -24.29
N GLN A 445 -9.65 31.19 -23.18
CA GLN A 445 -9.02 31.87 -22.04
C GLN A 445 -7.67 32.53 -22.42
N ARG A 446 -6.86 31.88 -23.27
CA ARG A 446 -5.60 32.47 -23.77
C ARG A 446 -5.83 33.69 -24.64
N THR A 447 -6.84 33.65 -25.50
CA THR A 447 -7.23 34.78 -26.35
C THR A 447 -7.72 35.94 -25.48
N GLU A 448 -8.58 35.70 -24.49
CA GLU A 448 -9.05 36.73 -23.56
C GLU A 448 -7.91 37.39 -22.76
N ALA A 449 -6.96 36.59 -22.27
CA ALA A 449 -5.80 37.09 -21.55
C ALA A 449 -4.89 37.96 -22.44
N TYR A 450 -4.75 37.61 -23.73
CA TYR A 450 -4.02 38.40 -24.71
C TYR A 450 -4.69 39.76 -24.97
N VAL A 451 -6.01 39.77 -25.17
CA VAL A 451 -6.78 41.00 -25.42
C VAL A 451 -6.70 41.95 -24.23
N LYS A 452 -6.81 41.45 -22.99
CA LYS A 452 -6.69 42.29 -21.79
C LYS A 452 -5.32 42.97 -21.65
N ARG A 453 -4.23 42.32 -22.07
CA ARG A 453 -2.87 42.89 -21.98
C ARG A 453 -2.60 43.92 -23.06
N THR A 454 -2.93 43.59 -24.30
CA THR A 454 -2.70 44.48 -25.46
C THR A 454 -3.60 45.71 -25.45
N GLY A 455 -4.74 45.67 -24.73
CA GLY A 455 -5.60 46.84 -24.51
C GLY A 455 -5.00 47.94 -23.63
N ASN A 456 -3.86 47.73 -22.97
CA ASN A 456 -3.19 48.74 -22.17
C ASN A 456 -2.00 49.32 -22.95
N ASN A 457 -1.96 50.65 -23.17
CA ASN A 457 -0.94 51.33 -23.99
C ASN A 457 0.51 51.07 -23.56
N ALA A 458 0.73 50.65 -22.30
CA ALA A 458 2.05 50.27 -21.78
C ALA A 458 2.60 48.95 -22.36
N TYR A 459 1.74 48.12 -22.98
CA TYR A 459 2.11 46.86 -23.64
C TYR A 459 1.90 46.96 -25.14
N GLN A 460 2.98 47.19 -25.87
CA GLN A 460 2.96 47.10 -27.33
C GLN A 460 3.33 45.68 -27.75
N SER A 461 2.44 44.98 -28.47
CA SER A 461 2.77 43.67 -29.03
C SER A 461 3.79 43.81 -30.17
N LEU A 462 4.83 42.98 -30.13
CA LEU A 462 5.82 42.83 -31.19
C LEU A 462 5.55 41.60 -32.09
N THR A 463 4.53 40.82 -31.74
CA THR A 463 4.12 39.57 -32.42
C THR A 463 2.63 39.69 -32.77
N SER A 464 2.34 40.47 -33.81
CA SER A 464 0.96 40.67 -34.28
C SER A 464 0.39 39.39 -34.90
N GLY A 465 -0.87 39.05 -34.59
CA GLY A 465 -1.53 37.83 -35.08
C GLY A 465 -1.20 36.54 -34.32
N ALA A 466 -0.42 36.63 -33.24
CA ALA A 466 0.05 35.50 -32.44
C ALA A 466 -0.87 35.17 -31.24
N GLU A 467 -2.16 35.58 -31.27
CA GLU A 467 -3.11 35.39 -30.15
C GLU A 467 -3.32 33.92 -29.75
N ASN A 468 -3.03 32.99 -30.66
CA ASN A 468 -3.13 31.56 -30.44
C ASN A 468 -1.76 30.87 -30.30
N ASP A 469 -0.66 31.60 -30.50
CA ASP A 469 0.69 31.02 -30.47
C ASP A 469 1.23 30.93 -29.05
N HIS A 470 2.16 30.00 -28.85
CA HIS A 470 2.78 29.77 -27.55
C HIS A 470 3.75 30.88 -27.16
N LEU A 471 4.57 31.38 -28.08
CA LEU A 471 5.55 32.42 -27.80
C LEU A 471 5.06 33.78 -28.29
N ARG A 472 5.11 34.80 -27.42
CA ARG A 472 4.66 36.16 -27.71
C ARG A 472 5.68 37.15 -27.17
N ALA A 473 5.97 38.18 -27.94
CA ALA A 473 6.87 39.24 -27.55
C ALA A 473 6.11 40.56 -27.38
N PHE A 474 6.44 41.28 -26.31
CA PHE A 474 5.89 42.58 -25.97
C PHE A 474 7.03 43.55 -25.69
N MET A 475 6.86 44.79 -26.15
CA MET A 475 7.60 45.94 -25.66
C MET A 475 6.79 46.54 -24.52
N VAL A 476 7.38 46.55 -23.32
CA VAL A 476 6.77 47.12 -22.12
C VAL A 476 7.46 48.43 -21.80
N THR A 477 6.67 49.48 -21.60
CA THR A 477 7.17 50.83 -21.29
C THR A 477 6.58 51.29 -19.96
N ILE A 478 7.46 51.66 -19.02
CA ILE A 478 7.10 52.06 -17.66
C ILE A 478 7.62 53.48 -17.43
N GLU A 479 6.71 54.37 -17.05
CA GLU A 479 7.03 55.78 -16.73
C GLU A 479 7.90 55.88 -15.46
N PRO A 480 8.73 56.94 -15.33
CA PRO A 480 9.64 57.13 -14.20
C PRO A 480 8.95 57.05 -12.85
N HIS A 481 9.55 56.31 -11.91
CA HIS A 481 9.06 56.12 -10.54
C HIS A 481 7.59 55.66 -10.40
N GLN A 482 6.96 55.20 -11.49
CA GLN A 482 5.61 54.65 -11.44
C GLN A 482 5.65 53.15 -11.22
N ASP A 483 4.75 52.71 -10.36
CA ASP A 483 4.37 51.31 -10.30
C ASP A 483 3.58 50.98 -11.55
N HIS A 484 4.08 50.04 -12.34
CA HIS A 484 3.21 49.41 -13.30
C HIS A 484 2.14 48.64 -12.51
N LYS A 485 0.85 48.87 -12.78
CA LYS A 485 -0.22 48.08 -12.14
C LYS A 485 0.09 46.61 -12.41
N PRO A 486 0.05 45.72 -11.39
CA PRO A 486 0.16 44.30 -11.66
C PRO A 486 -0.82 43.97 -12.77
N VAL A 487 -0.38 43.26 -13.80
CA VAL A 487 -1.36 42.63 -14.68
C VAL A 487 -2.22 41.81 -13.74
N ALA A 488 -3.52 42.12 -13.67
CA ALA A 488 -4.41 41.66 -12.61
C ALA A 488 -4.64 40.13 -12.62
N TYR A 489 -3.82 39.38 -13.35
CA TYR A 489 -3.92 37.96 -13.54
C TYR A 489 -2.53 37.35 -13.58
N LYS A 490 -2.24 36.53 -12.56
CA LYS A 490 -1.37 35.37 -12.65
C LYS A 490 -1.72 34.63 -13.95
N HIS A 491 -0.75 34.41 -14.84
CA HIS A 491 -1.00 33.72 -16.10
C HIS A 491 -0.04 32.56 -16.31
N GLU A 492 -0.55 31.54 -16.98
CA GLU A 492 0.16 30.27 -17.11
C GLU A 492 1.22 30.39 -18.20
N GLY A 493 2.47 30.13 -17.84
CA GLY A 493 3.58 30.26 -18.77
C GLY A 493 4.92 30.53 -18.11
N GLU A 494 5.88 30.89 -18.95
CA GLU A 494 7.17 31.43 -18.57
C GLU A 494 7.32 32.83 -19.13
N GLU A 495 8.00 33.69 -18.37
CA GLU A 495 8.35 35.02 -18.79
C GLU A 495 9.86 35.19 -18.78
N PHE A 496 10.34 35.87 -19.81
CA PHE A 496 11.68 36.38 -19.89
C PHE A 496 11.61 37.88 -20.09
N ILE A 497 12.24 38.63 -19.20
CA ILE A 497 12.31 40.08 -19.27
C ILE A 497 13.76 40.45 -19.53
N PHE A 498 14.00 41.27 -20.55
CA PHE A 498 15.29 41.88 -20.83
C PHE A 498 15.16 43.41 -20.76
N VAL A 499 15.98 44.04 -19.92
CA VAL A 499 15.93 45.49 -19.72
C VAL A 499 16.76 46.17 -20.81
N MET A 500 16.08 46.90 -21.68
CA MET A 500 16.71 47.61 -22.80
C MET A 500 17.22 48.98 -22.38
N GLU A 501 16.43 49.69 -21.56
CA GLU A 501 16.69 51.06 -21.11
C GLU A 501 16.14 51.23 -19.69
N GLY A 502 16.86 51.97 -18.83
CA GLY A 502 16.46 52.25 -17.44
C GLY A 502 16.91 51.18 -16.43
N GLU A 503 16.31 51.26 -15.24
CA GLU A 503 16.48 50.30 -14.13
C GLU A 503 15.11 49.83 -13.66
N LEU A 504 14.96 48.50 -13.54
CA LEU A 504 13.71 47.83 -13.26
C LEU A 504 13.79 47.06 -11.94
N GLU A 505 12.83 47.29 -11.05
CA GLU A 505 12.56 46.39 -9.92
C GLU A 505 11.47 45.40 -10.31
N VAL A 506 11.83 44.12 -10.30
CA VAL A 506 10.91 42.99 -10.47
C VAL A 506 10.67 42.36 -9.11
N THR A 507 9.44 42.47 -8.61
CA THR A 507 9.04 41.76 -7.38
C THR A 507 8.40 40.44 -7.75
N LEU A 508 9.02 39.32 -7.40
CA LEU A 508 8.45 37.98 -7.56
C LEU A 508 7.95 37.47 -6.20
N GLY A 509 6.63 37.33 -6.04
CA GLY A 509 6.01 37.07 -4.73
C GLY A 509 6.32 38.18 -3.74
N ASN A 510 7.15 37.89 -2.72
CA ASN A 510 7.62 38.86 -1.71
C ASN A 510 9.10 39.22 -1.83
N LYS A 511 9.76 38.84 -2.94
CA LYS A 511 11.21 39.03 -3.14
C LYS A 511 11.46 40.05 -4.26
N PRO A 512 11.88 41.29 -3.94
CA PRO A 512 12.27 42.27 -4.96
C PRO A 512 13.66 41.94 -5.52
N GLN A 513 13.83 42.11 -6.83
CA GLN A 513 15.10 42.01 -7.54
C GLN A 513 15.26 43.22 -8.46
N VAL A 514 16.46 43.79 -8.48
CA VAL A 514 16.79 44.96 -9.31
C VAL A 514 17.57 44.50 -10.52
N LEU A 515 17.11 44.90 -11.70
CA LEU A 515 17.71 44.63 -13.00
C LEU A 515 18.13 45.95 -13.63
N LYS A 516 19.39 46.04 -14.06
CA LYS A 516 19.94 47.18 -14.78
C LYS A 516 19.82 46.96 -16.29
N LYS A 517 20.17 47.99 -17.06
CA LYS A 517 20.30 47.89 -18.51
C LYS A 517 21.15 46.67 -18.90
N GLU A 518 20.67 45.90 -19.87
CA GLU A 518 21.27 44.65 -20.38
C GLU A 518 21.13 43.43 -19.44
N ASP A 519 20.57 43.60 -18.25
CA ASP A 519 20.20 42.46 -17.41
C ASP A 519 18.91 41.80 -17.92
N SER A 520 18.76 40.53 -17.55
CA SER A 520 17.55 39.76 -17.80
C SER A 520 17.15 38.90 -16.62
N ILE A 521 15.88 38.53 -16.61
CA ILE A 521 15.34 37.56 -15.67
C ILE A 521 14.40 36.61 -16.42
N HIS A 522 14.48 35.34 -16.06
CA HIS A 522 13.51 34.31 -16.45
C HIS A 522 12.79 33.82 -15.19
N PHE A 523 11.46 33.69 -15.27
CA PHE A 523 10.66 33.16 -14.18
C PHE A 523 9.35 32.57 -14.71
N HIS A 524 8.70 31.75 -13.87
CA HIS A 524 7.36 31.25 -14.19
C HIS A 524 6.30 32.31 -13.91
N SER A 525 5.49 32.63 -14.91
CA SER A 525 4.45 33.67 -14.85
C SER A 525 3.27 33.34 -13.92
N ASN A 526 3.24 32.12 -13.39
CA ASN A 526 2.34 31.71 -12.31
C ASN A 526 2.73 32.34 -10.95
N THR A 527 3.91 32.94 -10.86
CA THR A 527 4.35 33.71 -9.70
C THR A 527 3.76 35.11 -9.81
N PRO A 528 2.99 35.59 -8.81
CA PRO A 528 2.55 36.97 -8.78
C PRO A 528 3.76 37.89 -8.90
N HIS A 529 3.77 38.75 -9.90
CA HIS A 529 4.89 39.63 -10.16
C HIS A 529 4.45 41.07 -10.39
N LYS A 530 5.30 42.01 -9.96
CA LYS A 530 5.10 43.45 -10.13
C LYS A 530 6.36 44.06 -10.69
N LEU A 531 6.17 44.96 -11.66
CA LEU A 531 7.24 45.72 -12.30
C LEU A 531 7.19 47.16 -11.84
N LYS A 532 8.33 47.71 -11.45
CA LYS A 532 8.45 49.10 -11.02
C LYS A 532 9.71 49.71 -11.62
N SER A 533 9.59 50.90 -12.21
CA SER A 533 10.78 51.65 -12.64
C SER A 533 11.47 52.28 -11.43
N LEU A 534 12.79 52.08 -11.33
CA LEU A 534 13.65 52.80 -10.38
C LEU A 534 14.34 54.00 -11.03
N SER A 535 14.26 54.11 -12.36
CA SER A 535 14.90 55.18 -13.12
C SER A 535 14.13 56.49 -13.05
N SER A 536 14.86 57.59 -13.20
CA SER A 536 14.30 58.94 -13.43
C SER A 536 13.84 59.16 -14.87
N GLU A 537 14.20 58.23 -15.78
CA GLU A 537 13.81 58.21 -17.19
C GLU A 537 12.93 56.99 -17.48
N ILE A 538 12.27 56.97 -18.64
CA ILE A 538 11.39 55.86 -19.06
C ILE A 538 12.19 54.55 -19.05
N THR A 539 11.61 53.51 -18.46
CA THR A 539 12.17 52.16 -18.48
C THR A 539 11.51 51.33 -19.56
N ARG A 540 12.31 50.72 -20.45
CA ARG A 540 11.84 49.89 -21.57
C ARG A 540 12.36 48.47 -21.43
N CYS A 541 11.46 47.53 -21.58
CA CYS A 541 11.77 46.11 -21.44
C CYS A 541 11.20 45.31 -22.61
N LEU A 542 12.00 44.38 -23.13
CA LEU A 542 11.50 43.31 -23.96
C LEU A 542 10.97 42.21 -23.04
N VAL A 543 9.69 41.90 -23.15
CA VAL A 543 9.06 40.80 -22.40
C VAL A 543 8.64 39.73 -23.38
N LEU A 544 9.25 38.55 -23.23
CA LEU A 544 8.85 37.33 -23.93
C LEU A 544 7.99 36.50 -23.00
N LEU A 545 6.82 36.13 -23.48
CA LEU A 545 5.86 35.30 -22.81
C LEU A 545 5.72 33.99 -23.57
N TYR A 546 5.92 32.88 -22.88
CA TYR A 546 5.60 31.55 -23.38
C TYR A 546 4.37 31.00 -22.66
N THR A 547 3.20 31.02 -23.29
CA THR A 547 1.96 30.43 -22.75
C THR A 547 1.78 29.00 -23.25
N ILE A 548 1.72 28.04 -22.33
CA ILE A 548 1.51 26.62 -22.63
C ILE A 548 0.08 26.38 -23.01
#